data_AF-A0A2P2KHT2-F1
#
_entry.id   AF-A0A2P2KHT2-F1
#
_cell.length_a   1.000
_cell.length_b   1.000
_cell.length_c   1.000
_cell.angle_alpha   90.00
_cell.angle_beta   90.00
_cell.angle_gamma   90.00
#
_symmetry.space_group_name_H-M   'P 1'
#
loop_
_entity.id
_entity.type
_entity.pdbx_description
1 polymer ?
#
loop_
_entity_poly.entity_id
_entity_poly.type
_entity_poly.pdbx_seq_one_letter_code
_entity_poly.pdbx_strand_id
1 'polypeptide(L)'
;MENARDCRTSPAAHAPLLHIVKPMPQMVFNRVFAAIYLCAILTFLYYRVKTLISSSTLAYFSINLALLISEILLAFMWVNTQALRMSPVCRQEFPENVEKVLERSHFPGLDVFICTADPYKEPLIGVVNTAVSVMAYDYPTEKISVYISDDGGSALTLFAVMEAAKFASHWLPFCKKSNLADRSPEAYFNSNQSWSPEIEKIKVIITHRSTPLTIFCYWLTILVVVLAIRNLCKSIPNIKDIYQPHTFLENLLFALQAFKLKINKFAYQKY
;
A
#
# COMPACT_ATOMS: atom_id res chain seq x y z
N MET A 1 -26.16 -57.74 1.41
CA MET A 1 -24.84 -58.23 0.97
C MET A 1 -24.41 -57.38 -0.21
N GLU A 2 -23.55 -56.39 0.01
CA GLU A 2 -22.45 -56.07 -0.90
C GLU A 2 -21.49 -55.12 -0.16
N ASN A 3 -20.28 -55.59 0.07
CA ASN A 3 -19.22 -54.91 0.80
C ASN A 3 -18.60 -53.79 -0.03
N ALA A 4 -18.41 -52.61 0.55
CA ALA A 4 -17.48 -51.62 0.01
C ALA A 4 -16.67 -50.96 1.13
N ARG A 5 -15.62 -51.69 1.52
CA ARG A 5 -14.28 -51.23 1.92
C ARG A 5 -14.18 -49.92 2.69
N ASP A 6 -14.06 -50.09 3.99
CA ASP A 6 -13.26 -49.29 4.91
C ASP A 6 -11.90 -48.95 4.26
N CYS A 7 -11.71 -47.67 3.88
CA CYS A 7 -10.39 -47.13 3.55
C CYS A 7 -9.99 -46.22 4.70
N ARG A 8 -9.43 -46.82 5.75
CA ARG A 8 -8.58 -46.13 6.71
C ARG A 8 -7.34 -45.66 5.96
N THR A 9 -7.43 -44.48 5.36
CA THR A 9 -6.23 -43.68 5.07
C THR A 9 -5.63 -43.30 6.41
N SER A 10 -4.49 -43.93 6.73
CA SER A 10 -3.52 -43.42 7.70
C SER A 10 -3.39 -41.89 7.52
N PRO A 11 -3.36 -41.08 8.60
CA PRO A 11 -3.21 -39.64 8.46
C PRO A 11 -1.81 -39.37 7.94
N ALA A 12 -1.67 -39.29 6.61
CA ALA A 12 -0.50 -38.70 5.99
C ALA A 12 -0.38 -37.31 6.58
N ALA A 13 0.63 -37.08 7.43
CA ALA A 13 0.86 -35.82 8.11
C ALA A 13 0.88 -34.71 7.06
N HIS A 14 -0.22 -33.95 6.97
CA HIS A 14 -0.33 -32.88 5.98
C HIS A 14 0.72 -31.82 6.32
N ALA A 15 1.51 -31.42 5.32
CA ALA A 15 2.51 -30.37 5.50
C ALA A 15 1.85 -29.13 6.12
N PRO A 16 2.51 -28.48 7.10
CA PRO A 16 1.88 -27.38 7.82
C PRO A 16 1.57 -26.22 6.87
N LEU A 17 0.37 -25.64 7.02
CA LEU A 17 -0.10 -24.57 6.14
C LEU A 17 0.75 -23.30 6.33
N LEU A 18 1.14 -22.68 5.23
CA LEU A 18 1.89 -21.41 5.23
C LEU A 18 0.98 -20.19 5.32
N HIS A 19 -0.24 -20.29 4.78
CA HIS A 19 -1.24 -19.25 4.86
C HIS A 19 -2.66 -19.83 4.79
N ILE A 20 -3.62 -19.11 5.34
CA ILE A 20 -5.05 -19.39 5.20
C ILE A 20 -5.77 -18.14 4.70
N VAL A 21 -6.74 -18.35 3.82
CA VAL A 21 -7.56 -17.31 3.23
C VAL A 21 -8.98 -17.44 3.80
N LYS A 22 -9.45 -16.44 4.55
CA LYS A 22 -10.79 -16.44 5.17
C LYS A 22 -11.63 -15.28 4.62
N PRO A 23 -12.90 -15.50 4.26
CA PRO A 23 -13.80 -14.40 3.92
C PRO A 23 -14.03 -13.53 5.16
N MET A 24 -14.04 -12.22 4.99
CA MET A 24 -14.28 -11.34 6.14
C MET A 24 -15.77 -11.30 6.52
N PRO A 25 -16.11 -11.22 7.81
CA PRO A 25 -17.50 -11.14 8.26
C PRO A 25 -18.23 -9.88 7.74
N GLN A 26 -17.50 -8.80 7.42
CA GLN A 26 -18.10 -7.58 6.86
C GLN A 26 -18.66 -7.79 5.44
N MET A 27 -18.42 -8.93 4.79
CA MET A 27 -18.92 -9.23 3.45
C MET A 27 -20.44 -9.09 3.35
N VAL A 28 -21.19 -9.61 4.32
CA VAL A 28 -22.67 -9.52 4.31
C VAL A 28 -23.12 -8.07 4.45
N PHE A 29 -22.51 -7.33 5.37
CA PHE A 29 -22.79 -5.92 5.58
C PHE A 29 -22.51 -5.09 4.33
N ASN A 30 -21.35 -5.30 3.69
CA ASN A 30 -20.96 -4.60 2.47
C ASN A 30 -21.94 -4.86 1.31
N ARG A 31 -22.42 -6.10 1.17
CA ARG A 31 -23.39 -6.47 0.13
C ARG A 31 -24.74 -5.80 0.34
N VAL A 32 -25.23 -5.79 1.57
CA VAL A 32 -26.49 -5.09 1.93
C VAL A 32 -26.35 -3.59 1.70
N PHE A 33 -25.24 -2.99 2.14
CA PHE A 33 -24.94 -1.59 1.90
C PHE A 33 -24.88 -1.25 0.41
N ALA A 34 -24.21 -2.08 -0.40
CA ALA A 34 -24.16 -1.91 -1.84
C ALA A 34 -25.56 -1.97 -2.48
N ALA A 35 -26.42 -2.90 -2.05
CA ALA A 35 -27.78 -3.00 -2.56
C ALA A 35 -28.61 -1.73 -2.25
N ILE A 36 -28.53 -1.21 -1.02
CA ILE A 36 -29.23 0.01 -0.62
C ILE A 36 -28.76 1.21 -1.46
N TYR A 37 -27.45 1.38 -1.64
CA TYR A 37 -26.91 2.47 -2.44
C TYR A 37 -27.26 2.34 -3.92
N LEU A 38 -27.29 1.12 -4.46
CA LEU A 38 -27.72 0.88 -5.83
C LEU A 38 -29.18 1.35 -6.03
N CYS A 39 -30.08 0.99 -5.11
CA CYS A 39 -31.47 1.45 -5.16
C CYS A 39 -31.57 2.98 -5.10
N ALA A 40 -30.75 3.64 -4.28
CA ALA A 40 -30.71 5.10 -4.20
C ALA A 40 -30.23 5.74 -5.51
N ILE A 41 -29.16 5.19 -6.12
CA ILE A 41 -28.63 5.65 -7.42
C ILE A 41 -29.69 5.49 -8.52
N LEU A 42 -30.34 4.33 -8.60
CA LEU A 42 -31.39 4.08 -9.60
C LEU A 42 -32.57 5.04 -9.45
N THR A 43 -33.01 5.29 -8.21
CA THR A 43 -34.09 6.24 -7.91
C THR A 43 -33.72 7.66 -8.35
N PHE A 44 -32.47 8.06 -8.08
CA PHE A 44 -31.96 9.38 -8.43
C PHE A 44 -31.83 9.57 -9.96
N LEU A 45 -31.30 8.57 -10.66
CA LEU A 45 -31.23 8.56 -12.13
C LEU A 45 -32.64 8.60 -12.75
N TYR A 46 -33.59 7.85 -12.19
CA TYR A 46 -34.98 7.88 -12.65
C TYR A 46 -35.62 9.26 -12.49
N TYR A 47 -35.45 9.88 -11.31
CA TYR A 47 -35.94 11.24 -11.07
C TYR A 47 -35.37 12.23 -12.09
N ARG A 48 -34.06 12.13 -12.37
CA ARG A 48 -33.36 13.00 -13.31
C ARG A 48 -33.81 12.82 -14.75
N VAL A 49 -34.04 11.59 -15.19
CA VAL A 49 -34.64 11.30 -16.49
C VAL A 49 -36.04 11.91 -16.59
N LYS A 50 -36.87 11.79 -15.54
CA LYS A 50 -38.19 12.42 -15.51
C LYS A 50 -38.11 13.96 -15.60
N THR A 51 -37.18 14.57 -14.86
CA THR A 51 -36.93 16.02 -14.91
C THR A 51 -36.45 16.47 -16.29
N LEU A 52 -35.62 15.68 -16.97
CA LEU A 52 -35.15 15.95 -18.32
C LEU A 52 -36.32 15.94 -19.33
N ILE A 53 -37.19 14.93 -19.26
CA ILE A 53 -38.38 14.81 -20.14
C ILE A 53 -39.38 15.96 -19.91
N SER A 54 -39.52 16.42 -18.67
CA SER A 54 -40.44 17.52 -18.33
C SER A 54 -39.88 18.92 -18.61
N SER A 55 -38.64 19.04 -19.08
CA SER A 55 -38.00 20.35 -19.29
C SER A 55 -38.51 21.03 -20.57
N SER A 56 -39.04 22.25 -20.43
CA SER A 56 -39.68 23.00 -21.52
C SER A 56 -38.72 23.90 -22.30
N THR A 57 -37.61 24.31 -21.68
CA THR A 57 -36.66 25.29 -22.24
C THR A 57 -35.32 24.63 -22.56
N LEU A 58 -34.74 24.93 -23.74
CA LEU A 58 -33.47 24.36 -24.21
C LEU A 58 -32.30 24.52 -23.22
N ALA A 59 -32.19 25.67 -22.55
CA ALA A 59 -31.13 25.90 -21.55
C ALA A 59 -31.25 24.93 -20.36
N TYR A 60 -32.47 24.72 -19.87
CA TYR A 60 -32.73 23.78 -18.77
C TYR A 60 -32.54 22.33 -19.22
N PHE A 61 -32.91 22.00 -20.46
CA PHE A 61 -32.64 20.69 -21.05
C PHE A 61 -31.14 20.39 -21.09
N SER A 62 -30.32 21.31 -21.62
CA SER A 62 -28.87 21.15 -21.71
C SER A 62 -28.19 21.00 -20.35
N ILE A 63 -28.61 21.76 -19.34
CA ILE A 63 -28.09 21.66 -17.96
C ILE A 63 -28.45 20.29 -17.35
N ASN A 64 -29.71 19.86 -17.46
CA ASN A 64 -30.14 18.57 -16.92
C ASN A 64 -29.47 17.40 -17.65
N LEU A 65 -29.22 17.52 -18.95
CA LEU A 65 -28.48 16.52 -19.72
C LEU A 65 -27.03 16.40 -19.25
N ALA A 66 -26.33 17.53 -19.06
CA ALA A 66 -24.97 17.51 -18.55
C ALA A 66 -24.88 16.90 -17.14
N LEU A 67 -25.85 17.21 -16.26
CA LEU A 67 -25.95 16.60 -14.93
C LEU A 67 -26.21 15.10 -15.02
N LEU A 68 -27.15 14.65 -15.87
CA LEU A 68 -27.43 13.23 -16.08
C LEU A 68 -26.18 12.46 -16.56
N ILE A 69 -25.43 13.02 -17.52
CA ILE A 69 -24.17 12.43 -17.98
C ILE A 69 -23.16 12.30 -16.83
N SER A 70 -23.01 13.36 -16.02
CA SER A 70 -22.10 13.33 -14.87
C SER A 70 -22.49 12.29 -13.82
N GLU A 71 -23.79 12.10 -13.58
CA GLU A 71 -24.34 11.14 -12.62
C GLU A 71 -24.20 9.70 -13.13
N ILE A 72 -24.38 9.45 -14.43
CA ILE A 72 -24.11 8.15 -15.07
C ILE A 72 -22.63 7.78 -14.93
N LEU A 73 -21.72 8.72 -15.21
CA LEU A 73 -20.28 8.48 -15.03
C LEU A 73 -19.93 8.19 -13.57
N LEU A 74 -20.50 8.94 -12.62
CA LEU A 74 -20.29 8.70 -11.20
C LEU A 74 -20.84 7.33 -10.76
N ALA A 75 -22.04 6.95 -11.23
CA ALA A 75 -22.64 5.65 -10.97
C ALA A 75 -21.77 4.52 -11.54
N PHE A 76 -21.25 4.67 -12.76
CA PHE A 76 -20.33 3.72 -13.36
C PHE A 76 -19.05 3.55 -12.52
N MET A 77 -18.42 4.64 -12.11
CA MET A 77 -17.22 4.58 -11.23
C MET A 77 -17.53 3.90 -9.90
N TRP A 78 -18.71 4.16 -9.32
CA TRP A 78 -19.15 3.52 -8.09
C TRP A 78 -19.34 2.01 -8.26
N VAL A 79 -20.01 1.55 -9.32
CA VAL A 79 -20.20 0.12 -9.62
C VAL A 79 -18.87 -0.60 -9.77
N ASN A 80 -17.92 -0.03 -10.52
CA ASN A 80 -16.57 -0.58 -10.65
C ASN A 80 -15.86 -0.71 -9.29
N THR A 81 -16.05 0.26 -8.41
CA THR A 81 -15.49 0.23 -7.05
C THR A 81 -16.17 -0.84 -6.16
N GLN A 82 -17.45 -1.14 -6.38
CA GLN A 82 -18.15 -2.17 -5.60
C GLN A 82 -17.60 -3.58 -5.86
N ALA A 83 -17.12 -3.88 -7.06
CA ALA A 83 -16.53 -5.18 -7.38
C ALA A 83 -15.42 -5.59 -6.37
N LEU A 84 -14.64 -4.61 -5.90
CA LEU A 84 -13.57 -4.82 -4.90
C LEU A 84 -14.09 -4.95 -3.46
N ARG A 85 -15.28 -4.41 -3.15
CA ARG A 85 -15.83 -4.36 -1.78
C ARG A 85 -16.80 -5.50 -1.46
N MET A 86 -17.27 -6.22 -2.47
CA MET A 86 -18.31 -7.25 -2.34
C MET A 86 -17.81 -8.58 -1.76
N SER A 87 -16.51 -8.84 -1.83
CA SER A 87 -15.88 -10.06 -1.32
C SER A 87 -14.50 -9.76 -0.72
N PRO A 88 -14.44 -9.02 0.41
CA PRO A 88 -13.17 -8.80 1.09
C PRO A 88 -12.65 -10.10 1.70
N VAL A 89 -11.35 -10.29 1.61
CA VAL A 89 -10.66 -11.52 2.03
C VAL A 89 -9.54 -11.16 3.01
N CYS A 90 -9.50 -11.87 4.14
CA CYS A 90 -8.40 -11.81 5.09
C CYS A 90 -7.42 -12.96 4.82
N ARG A 91 -6.13 -12.64 4.76
CA ARG A 91 -5.05 -13.62 4.70
C ARG A 91 -4.40 -13.68 6.08
N GLN A 92 -4.20 -14.89 6.57
CA GLN A 92 -3.49 -15.17 7.81
C GLN A 92 -2.26 -16.01 7.46
N GLU A 93 -1.08 -15.45 7.65
CA GLU A 93 0.22 -16.10 7.45
C GLU A 93 0.73 -16.81 8.70
N PHE A 94 1.50 -17.89 8.50
CA PHE A 94 2.17 -18.67 9.55
C PHE A 94 3.66 -18.79 9.21
N PRO A 95 4.46 -17.73 9.43
CA PRO A 95 5.88 -17.73 9.06
C PRO A 95 6.68 -18.85 9.76
N GLU A 96 6.29 -19.25 10.98
CA GLU A 96 6.89 -20.36 11.72
C GLU A 96 6.76 -21.73 11.03
N ASN A 97 5.87 -21.87 10.05
CA ASN A 97 5.72 -23.09 9.29
C ASN A 97 6.62 -23.14 8.04
N VAL A 98 7.17 -21.99 7.61
CA VAL A 98 8.04 -21.92 6.42
C VAL A 98 9.25 -22.83 6.60
N GLU A 99 9.93 -22.75 7.75
CA GLU A 99 11.12 -23.57 8.02
C GLU A 99 10.81 -25.07 8.20
N LYS A 100 9.56 -25.42 8.50
CA LYS A 100 9.11 -26.82 8.60
C LYS A 100 8.79 -27.43 7.24
N VAL A 101 8.44 -26.60 6.26
CA VAL A 101 8.08 -27.03 4.89
C VAL A 101 9.27 -26.92 3.94
N LEU A 102 10.14 -25.94 4.16
CA LEU A 102 11.24 -25.61 3.26
C LEU A 102 12.51 -25.30 4.06
N GLU A 103 13.58 -26.01 3.72
CA GLU A 103 14.91 -25.69 4.25
C GLU A 103 15.37 -24.32 3.73
N ARG A 104 16.10 -23.57 4.57
CA ARG A 104 16.61 -22.22 4.22
C ARG A 104 17.47 -22.21 2.95
N SER A 105 18.16 -23.31 2.62
CA SER A 105 18.96 -23.47 1.39
C SER A 105 18.12 -23.39 0.11
N HIS A 106 16.86 -23.81 0.18
CA HIS A 106 15.92 -23.86 -0.93
C HIS A 106 15.05 -22.60 -1.04
N PHE A 107 15.35 -21.57 -0.23
CA PHE A 107 14.66 -20.29 -0.34
C PHE A 107 14.93 -19.64 -1.71
N PRO A 108 13.91 -19.00 -2.32
CA PRO A 108 14.08 -18.28 -3.58
C PRO A 108 15.04 -17.09 -3.43
N GLY A 109 15.61 -16.61 -4.53
CA GLY A 109 16.31 -15.33 -4.52
C GLY A 109 15.31 -14.19 -4.23
N LEU A 110 15.74 -13.21 -3.42
CA LEU A 110 15.00 -12.03 -3.06
C LEU A 110 15.78 -10.78 -3.49
N ASP A 111 15.32 -10.13 -4.55
CA ASP A 111 15.87 -8.86 -5.01
C ASP A 111 14.99 -7.71 -4.54
N VAL A 112 15.57 -6.79 -3.77
CA VAL A 112 14.88 -5.62 -3.23
C VAL A 112 15.38 -4.37 -3.94
N PHE A 113 14.46 -3.65 -4.59
CA PHE A 113 14.75 -2.39 -5.27
C PHE A 113 14.26 -1.22 -4.43
N ILE A 114 15.16 -0.30 -4.11
CA ILE A 114 14.89 0.94 -3.40
C ILE A 114 15.10 2.09 -4.38
N CYS A 115 14.03 2.79 -4.72
CA CYS A 115 14.10 3.95 -5.60
C CYS A 115 14.07 5.24 -4.79
N THR A 116 14.91 6.20 -5.15
CA THR A 116 14.86 7.57 -4.64
C THR A 116 14.88 8.56 -5.78
N ALA A 117 14.06 9.61 -5.67
CA ALA A 117 13.87 10.56 -6.76
C ALA A 117 14.87 11.71 -6.73
N ASP A 118 15.16 12.25 -5.54
CA ASP A 118 16.03 13.41 -5.36
C ASP A 118 16.37 13.56 -3.85
N PRO A 119 17.65 13.60 -3.47
CA PRO A 119 18.05 13.82 -2.07
C PRO A 119 17.57 15.14 -1.46
N TYR A 120 17.18 16.13 -2.26
CA TYR A 120 16.61 17.38 -1.76
C TYR A 120 15.11 17.28 -1.48
N LYS A 121 14.42 16.29 -2.05
CA LYS A 121 12.97 16.06 -1.86
C LYS A 121 12.69 14.94 -0.87
N GLU A 122 13.57 13.95 -0.80
CA GLU A 122 13.46 12.78 0.07
C GLU A 122 14.67 12.72 1.02
N PRO A 123 14.45 12.49 2.33
CA PRO A 123 15.57 12.44 3.26
C PRO A 123 16.44 11.20 3.00
N LEU A 124 17.71 11.42 2.60
CA LEU A 124 18.64 10.31 2.31
C LEU A 124 18.82 9.35 3.50
N ILE A 125 18.69 9.87 4.72
CA ILE A 125 18.78 9.03 5.92
C ILE A 125 17.69 7.96 5.92
N GLY A 126 16.49 8.24 5.41
CA GLY A 126 15.42 7.27 5.27
C GLY A 126 15.73 6.19 4.23
N VAL A 127 16.35 6.57 3.11
CA VAL A 127 16.79 5.63 2.06
C VAL A 127 17.87 4.69 2.60
N VAL A 128 18.88 5.24 3.27
CA VAL A 128 19.97 4.48 3.92
C VAL A 128 19.43 3.56 5.01
N ASN A 129 18.53 4.07 5.86
CA ASN A 129 17.91 3.31 6.94
C ASN A 129 17.11 2.12 6.38
N THR A 130 16.36 2.35 5.30
CA THR A 130 15.63 1.29 4.59
C THR A 130 16.57 0.23 4.03
N ALA A 131 17.64 0.65 3.33
CA ALA A 131 18.62 -0.28 2.75
C ALA A 131 19.30 -1.14 3.83
N VAL A 132 19.75 -0.51 4.92
CA VAL A 132 20.40 -1.21 6.03
C VAL A 132 19.44 -2.14 6.77
N SER A 133 18.17 -1.72 6.94
CA SER A 133 17.13 -2.55 7.56
C SER A 133 16.83 -3.80 6.73
N VAL A 134 16.71 -3.67 5.41
CA VAL A 134 16.49 -4.81 4.49
C VAL A 134 17.68 -5.77 4.52
N MET A 135 18.92 -5.26 4.48
CA MET A 135 20.11 -6.10 4.58
C MET A 135 20.21 -6.86 5.92
N ALA A 136 19.52 -6.39 6.96
CA ALA A 136 19.49 -7.02 8.28
C ALA A 136 18.41 -8.09 8.44
N TYR A 137 17.56 -8.32 7.43
CA TYR A 137 16.48 -9.32 7.48
C TYR A 137 17.02 -10.73 7.82
N ASP A 138 16.19 -11.52 8.50
CA ASP A 138 16.50 -12.93 8.75
C ASP A 138 16.23 -13.75 7.48
N TYR A 139 17.12 -13.59 6.51
CA TYR A 139 17.13 -14.30 5.24
C TYR A 139 18.55 -14.77 4.91
N PRO A 140 18.74 -15.87 4.16
CA PRO A 140 20.06 -16.29 3.71
C PRO A 140 20.76 -15.17 2.94
N THR A 141 21.98 -14.83 3.36
CA THR A 141 22.73 -13.67 2.84
C THR A 141 23.07 -13.79 1.37
N GLU A 142 23.24 -15.01 0.88
CA GLU A 142 23.52 -15.37 -0.50
C GLU A 142 22.27 -15.33 -1.40
N LYS A 143 21.09 -15.12 -0.81
CA LYS A 143 19.81 -15.07 -1.53
C LYS A 143 19.19 -13.67 -1.55
N ILE A 144 19.68 -12.74 -0.74
CA ILE A 144 19.16 -11.37 -0.70
C ILE A 144 20.10 -10.40 -1.44
N SER A 145 19.55 -9.68 -2.41
CA SER A 145 20.26 -8.60 -3.11
C SER A 145 19.49 -7.30 -2.92
N VAL A 146 20.19 -6.22 -2.59
CA VAL A 146 19.59 -4.89 -2.43
C VAL A 146 20.16 -3.95 -3.47
N TYR A 147 19.26 -3.35 -4.27
CA TYR A 147 19.58 -2.41 -5.33
C TYR A 147 19.02 -1.04 -4.99
N ILE A 148 19.82 0.00 -5.17
CA ILE A 148 19.38 1.39 -4.98
C ILE A 148 19.40 2.08 -6.34
N SER A 149 18.24 2.56 -6.78
CA SER A 149 18.07 3.36 -7.99
C SER A 149 17.88 4.82 -7.58
N ASP A 150 18.78 5.69 -8.03
CA ASP A 150 18.68 7.14 -7.82
C ASP A 150 18.32 7.83 -9.14
N ASP A 151 17.08 8.27 -9.27
CA ASP A 151 16.61 8.98 -10.46
C ASP A 151 17.18 10.41 -10.52
N GLY A 152 17.62 10.95 -9.39
CA GLY A 152 18.24 12.27 -9.28
C GLY A 152 19.73 12.27 -9.63
N GLY A 153 20.36 11.10 -9.71
CA GLY A 153 21.77 10.92 -10.07
C GLY A 153 22.73 11.73 -9.21
N SER A 154 22.42 11.91 -7.93
CA SER A 154 23.15 12.83 -7.07
C SER A 154 24.38 12.18 -6.45
N ALA A 155 25.51 12.88 -6.49
CA ALA A 155 26.72 12.46 -5.79
C ALA A 155 26.51 12.32 -4.27
N LEU A 156 25.54 13.06 -3.70
CA LEU A 156 25.20 12.98 -2.28
C LEU A 156 24.58 11.61 -1.94
N THR A 157 23.71 11.08 -2.81
CA THR A 157 23.13 9.74 -2.66
C THR A 157 24.21 8.67 -2.67
N LEU A 158 25.13 8.75 -3.63
CA LEU A 158 26.26 7.83 -3.72
C LEU A 158 27.13 7.86 -2.46
N PHE A 159 27.45 9.07 -1.97
CA PHE A 159 28.23 9.25 -0.75
C PHE A 159 27.51 8.67 0.48
N ALA A 160 26.20 8.95 0.62
CA ALA A 160 25.39 8.44 1.72
C ALA A 160 25.32 6.91 1.72
N VAL A 161 25.13 6.28 0.55
CA VAL A 161 25.11 4.82 0.40
C VAL A 161 26.48 4.20 0.71
N MET A 162 27.59 4.85 0.31
CA MET A 162 28.93 4.39 0.65
C MET A 162 29.18 4.42 2.17
N GLU A 163 28.77 5.50 2.85
CA GLU A 163 28.86 5.59 4.31
C GLU A 163 27.91 4.60 5.00
N ALA A 164 26.72 4.37 4.44
CA ALA A 164 25.79 3.35 4.89
C ALA A 164 26.39 1.94 4.83
N ALA A 165 27.12 1.61 3.77
CA ALA A 165 27.78 0.31 3.62
C ALA A 165 28.84 0.09 4.72
N LYS A 166 29.61 1.12 5.07
CA LYS A 166 30.55 1.07 6.20
C LYS A 166 29.82 0.88 7.52
N PHE A 167 28.71 1.59 7.72
CA PHE A 167 27.88 1.44 8.91
C PHE A 167 27.25 0.04 9.00
N ALA A 168 26.76 -0.50 7.89
CA ALA A 168 26.15 -1.83 7.81
C ALA A 168 27.10 -2.93 8.29
N SER A 169 28.40 -2.82 8.02
CA SER A 169 29.39 -3.79 8.53
C SER A 169 29.40 -3.94 10.06
N HIS A 170 28.98 -2.90 10.79
CA HIS A 170 28.86 -2.91 12.25
C HIS A 170 27.43 -3.23 12.70
N TRP A 171 26.43 -2.71 12.00
CA TRP A 171 25.02 -2.87 12.35
C TRP A 171 24.49 -4.29 12.10
N LEU A 172 24.79 -4.89 10.95
CA LEU A 172 24.25 -6.21 10.59
C LEU A 172 24.63 -7.33 11.58
N PRO A 173 25.91 -7.45 12.02
CA PRO A 173 26.27 -8.42 13.05
C PRO A 173 25.60 -8.13 14.40
N PHE A 174 25.42 -6.86 14.75
CA PHE A 174 24.72 -6.46 15.97
C PHE A 174 23.24 -6.89 15.94
N CYS A 175 22.52 -6.64 14.84
CA CYS A 175 21.13 -7.09 14.68
C CYS A 175 20.98 -8.60 14.84
N LYS A 176 21.90 -9.37 14.23
CA LYS A 176 21.90 -10.84 14.31
C LYS A 176 22.13 -11.35 15.73
N LYS A 177 23.06 -10.76 16.47
CA LYS A 177 23.37 -11.16 17.86
C LYS A 177 22.25 -10.79 18.83
N SER A 178 21.69 -9.60 18.68
CA SER A 178 20.67 -9.06 19.59
C SER A 178 19.24 -9.52 19.24
N ASN A 179 19.07 -10.27 18.16
CA ASN A 179 17.78 -10.73 17.62
C ASN A 179 16.70 -9.64 17.63
N LEU A 180 17.03 -8.50 17.04
CA LEU A 180 16.16 -7.32 17.07
C LEU A 180 14.87 -7.57 16.27
N ALA A 181 13.73 -7.21 16.88
CA ALA A 181 12.44 -7.24 16.20
C ALA A 181 12.37 -6.16 15.10
N ASP A 182 12.75 -4.92 15.44
CA ASP A 182 12.92 -3.83 14.48
C ASP A 182 14.40 -3.68 14.12
N ARG A 183 14.68 -3.76 12.82
CA ARG A 183 16.03 -3.76 12.26
C ARG A 183 16.43 -2.40 11.67
N SER A 184 15.51 -1.44 11.68
CA SER A 184 15.76 -0.04 11.32
C SER A 184 16.61 0.62 12.40
N PRO A 185 17.85 1.07 12.09
CA PRO A 185 18.65 1.86 13.03
C PRO A 185 17.86 3.01 13.65
N GLU A 186 17.18 3.81 12.84
CA GLU A 186 16.45 4.99 13.33
C GLU A 186 15.34 4.62 14.31
N ALA A 187 14.56 3.58 14.01
CA ALA A 187 13.48 3.13 14.88
C ALA A 187 14.02 2.53 16.19
N TYR A 188 15.13 1.77 16.10
CA TYR A 188 15.81 1.22 17.27
C TYR A 188 16.31 2.33 18.21
N PHE A 189 17.00 3.34 17.70
CA PHE A 189 17.54 4.43 18.51
C PHE A 189 16.47 5.39 19.05
N ASN A 190 15.30 5.44 18.41
CA ASN A 190 14.15 6.19 18.89
C ASN A 190 13.30 5.40 19.92
N SER A 191 13.58 4.11 20.12
CA SER A 191 12.90 3.29 21.13
C SER A 191 13.56 3.45 22.52
N ASN A 192 12.75 3.43 23.59
CA ASN A 192 13.20 3.60 24.98
C ASN A 192 13.90 2.35 25.56
N GLN A 193 14.78 1.68 24.80
CA GLN A 193 15.44 0.46 25.24
C GLN A 193 16.67 0.75 26.12
N SER A 194 16.93 -0.10 27.13
CA SER A 194 18.04 0.07 28.06
C SER A 194 19.40 -0.06 27.34
N TRP A 195 20.22 0.98 27.45
CA TRP A 195 21.47 1.16 26.72
C TRP A 195 22.57 0.22 27.21
N SER A 196 23.31 -0.36 26.26
CA SER A 196 24.53 -1.14 26.48
C SER A 196 25.74 -0.37 25.94
N PRO A 197 26.98 -0.64 26.41
CA PRO A 197 28.17 0.08 25.95
C PRO A 197 28.49 -0.14 24.46
N GLU A 198 27.97 -1.22 23.85
CA GLU A 198 28.05 -1.44 22.40
C GLU A 198 27.13 -0.48 21.63
N ILE A 199 25.94 -0.21 22.17
CA ILE A 199 24.94 0.72 21.59
C ILE A 199 25.47 2.15 21.62
N GLU A 200 26.19 2.55 22.67
CA GLU A 200 26.82 3.88 22.74
C GLU A 200 27.86 4.09 21.63
N LYS A 201 28.69 3.09 21.33
CA LYS A 201 29.65 3.16 20.21
C LYS A 201 28.95 3.32 18.87
N ILE A 202 27.87 2.59 18.63
CA ILE A 202 27.08 2.67 17.38
C ILE A 202 26.38 4.03 17.28
N LYS A 203 25.83 4.54 18.40
CA LYS A 203 25.19 5.85 18.48
C LYS A 203 26.16 6.99 18.19
N VAL A 204 27.41 6.90 18.63
CA VAL A 204 28.45 7.91 18.33
C VAL A 204 28.77 7.94 16.83
N ILE A 205 28.81 6.79 16.15
CA ILE A 205 29.03 6.71 14.70
C ILE A 205 27.90 7.42 13.94
N ILE A 206 26.66 7.28 14.39
CA ILE A 206 25.47 7.89 13.77
C ILE A 206 25.41 9.39 14.10
N THR A 207 25.51 9.75 15.37
CA THR A 207 25.36 11.13 15.86
C THR A 207 26.45 12.06 15.30
N HIS A 208 27.68 11.57 15.12
CA HIS A 208 28.77 12.38 14.55
C HIS A 208 28.62 12.61 13.03
N ARG A 209 27.73 11.88 12.36
CA ARG A 209 27.56 11.91 10.89
C ARG A 209 26.23 12.51 10.43
N SER A 210 25.29 12.71 11.35
CA SER A 210 24.01 13.37 11.07
C SER A 210 24.15 14.89 11.22
N THR A 211 24.36 15.61 10.12
CA THR A 211 24.09 17.06 10.08
C THR A 211 22.57 17.30 10.03
N PRO A 212 22.04 18.31 10.73
CA PRO A 212 20.61 18.55 10.76
C PRO A 212 20.23 19.39 9.54
N LEU A 213 19.53 18.80 8.56
CA LEU A 213 18.82 19.60 7.57
C LEU A 213 17.42 19.04 7.28
N THR A 214 16.47 19.78 7.86
CA THR A 214 15.17 20.18 7.33
C THR A 214 13.95 19.26 7.50
N ILE A 215 13.05 19.86 8.27
CA ILE A 215 11.63 19.64 8.48
C ILE A 215 10.83 20.01 7.21
N PHE A 216 9.77 19.22 6.94
CA PHE A 216 8.62 19.47 6.04
C PHE A 216 8.79 19.30 4.51
N CYS A 217 8.09 18.30 3.97
CA CYS A 217 7.09 18.52 2.90
C CYS A 217 6.18 17.30 2.66
N TYR A 218 5.17 17.12 3.51
CA TYR A 218 4.10 16.11 3.37
C TYR A 218 3.03 16.45 2.31
N TRP A 219 3.32 17.32 1.34
CA TRP A 219 2.30 17.82 0.41
C TRP A 219 2.62 17.60 -1.09
N LEU A 220 3.76 17.01 -1.43
CA LEU A 220 4.11 16.72 -2.82
C LEU A 220 3.81 15.28 -3.27
N THR A 221 3.60 14.36 -2.33
CA THR A 221 3.30 12.94 -2.59
C THR A 221 1.89 12.71 -3.16
N ILE A 222 0.93 13.60 -2.93
CA ILE A 222 -0.44 13.44 -3.42
C ILE A 222 -0.56 13.78 -4.92
N LEU A 223 0.29 14.67 -5.46
CA LEU A 223 0.18 15.08 -6.87
C LEU A 223 0.89 14.11 -7.83
N VAL A 224 1.98 13.47 -7.38
CA VAL A 224 2.76 12.52 -8.20
C VAL A 224 2.06 11.16 -8.30
N VAL A 225 1.43 10.71 -7.22
CA VAL A 225 0.66 9.43 -7.20
C VAL A 225 -0.57 9.49 -8.11
N VAL A 226 -1.24 10.66 -8.23
CA VAL A 226 -2.40 10.83 -9.11
C VAL A 226 -2.02 10.81 -10.60
N LEU A 227 -0.84 11.30 -10.97
CA LEU A 227 -0.34 11.26 -12.36
C LEU A 227 0.23 9.89 -12.73
N ALA A 228 0.91 9.21 -11.81
CA ALA A 228 1.47 7.87 -12.03
C ALA A 228 0.37 6.79 -12.23
N ILE A 229 -0.69 6.83 -11.42
CA ILE A 229 -1.81 5.87 -11.53
C ILE A 229 -2.60 6.06 -12.84
N ARG A 230 -2.68 7.30 -13.33
CA ARG A 230 -3.39 7.64 -14.59
C ARG A 230 -2.67 7.11 -15.83
N ASN A 231 -1.34 6.97 -15.78
CA ASN A 231 -0.54 6.38 -16.86
C ASN A 231 -0.42 4.86 -16.75
N LEU A 232 -0.33 4.28 -15.55
CA LEU A 232 -0.22 2.83 -15.36
C LEU A 232 -1.48 2.05 -15.77
N CYS A 233 -2.68 2.56 -15.45
CA CYS A 233 -3.95 1.90 -15.79
C CYS A 233 -4.26 1.88 -17.30
N LYS A 234 -3.50 2.58 -18.13
CA LYS A 234 -3.67 2.59 -19.59
C LYS A 234 -2.84 1.54 -20.33
N SER A 235 -1.91 0.84 -19.66
CA SER A 235 -0.84 0.12 -20.38
C SER A 235 -0.71 -1.38 -20.09
N ILE A 236 -1.50 -2.01 -19.21
CA ILE A 236 -1.29 -3.44 -18.86
C ILE A 236 -2.61 -4.21 -18.74
N PRO A 237 -2.91 -5.15 -19.65
CA PRO A 237 -3.94 -6.16 -19.45
C PRO A 237 -3.34 -7.34 -18.67
N ASN A 238 -3.97 -7.74 -17.57
CA ASN A 238 -3.55 -8.74 -16.57
C ASN A 238 -2.54 -8.27 -15.52
N ILE A 239 -3.04 -7.84 -14.37
CA ILE A 239 -2.34 -8.00 -13.10
C ILE A 239 -3.26 -8.79 -12.16
N LYS A 240 -2.87 -10.05 -11.95
CA LYS A 240 -3.15 -10.75 -10.69
C LYS A 240 -1.96 -10.49 -9.78
N ASP A 241 -2.29 -10.29 -8.51
CA ASP A 241 -1.42 -10.31 -7.32
C ASP A 241 -0.91 -8.98 -6.74
N ILE A 242 -1.23 -8.86 -5.44
CA ILE A 242 -0.69 -8.00 -4.38
C ILE A 242 -0.98 -6.50 -4.54
N TYR A 243 -2.19 -6.11 -4.14
CA TYR A 243 -2.53 -4.72 -3.82
C TYR A 243 -2.90 -4.64 -2.33
N GLN A 244 -2.15 -3.87 -1.55
CA GLN A 244 -2.38 -3.62 -0.13
C GLN A 244 -3.12 -2.26 -0.01
N PRO A 245 -4.38 -2.21 0.45
CA PRO A 245 -5.23 -1.04 0.24
C PRO A 245 -5.14 -0.08 1.43
N HIS A 246 -4.12 0.78 1.46
CA HIS A 246 -4.17 2.00 2.25
C HIS A 246 -3.71 3.15 1.37
N THR A 247 -4.66 3.84 0.71
CA THR A 247 -4.58 5.25 0.20
C THR A 247 -5.59 5.57 -0.92
N PHE A 248 -6.14 4.59 -1.63
CA PHE A 248 -6.99 4.89 -2.81
C PHE A 248 -8.37 5.48 -2.45
N LEU A 249 -8.90 5.10 -1.29
CA LEU A 249 -10.28 5.36 -0.90
C LEU A 249 -10.47 6.75 -0.24
N GLU A 250 -9.44 7.27 0.41
CA GLU A 250 -9.47 8.59 1.05
C GLU A 250 -9.29 9.73 0.04
N ASN A 251 -8.44 9.53 -0.97
CA ASN A 251 -8.19 10.54 -2.00
C ASN A 251 -9.39 10.78 -2.93
N LEU A 252 -10.20 9.74 -3.19
CA LEU A 252 -11.41 9.87 -4.00
C LEU A 252 -12.57 10.54 -3.23
N LEU A 253 -12.65 10.31 -1.91
CA LEU A 253 -13.65 10.93 -1.05
C LEU A 253 -13.41 12.45 -0.93
N PHE A 254 -12.15 12.86 -0.82
CA PHE A 254 -11.77 14.27 -0.75
C PHE A 254 -12.05 15.02 -2.07
N ALA A 255 -11.79 14.38 -3.22
CA ALA A 255 -12.09 14.95 -4.54
C ALA A 255 -13.59 15.13 -4.78
N LEU A 256 -14.42 14.18 -4.32
CA LEU A 256 -15.88 14.26 -4.45
C LEU A 256 -16.52 15.25 -3.47
N GLN A 257 -15.97 15.41 -2.26
CA GLN A 257 -16.41 16.45 -1.31
C GLN A 257 -16.05 17.86 -1.81
N ALA A 258 -14.86 18.05 -2.39
CA ALA A 258 -14.46 19.31 -3.00
C ALA A 258 -15.34 19.71 -4.20
N PHE A 259 -15.77 18.73 -5.01
CA PHE A 259 -16.67 18.95 -6.14
C PHE A 259 -18.11 19.30 -5.70
N LYS A 260 -18.63 18.63 -4.66
CA LYS A 260 -19.96 18.90 -4.08
C LYS A 260 -20.04 20.28 -3.43
N LEU A 261 -18.98 20.73 -2.76
CA LEU A 261 -18.88 22.08 -2.19
C LEU A 261 -18.80 23.17 -3.26
N LYS A 262 -18.13 22.92 -4.40
CA LYS A 262 -17.98 23.91 -5.47
C LYS A 262 -19.26 24.10 -6.29
N ILE A 263 -20.08 23.06 -6.44
CA ILE A 263 -21.41 23.16 -7.08
C ILE A 263 -22.41 23.89 -6.16
N ASN A 264 -22.41 23.60 -4.86
CA ASN A 264 -23.30 24.29 -3.92
C ASN A 264 -22.98 25.78 -3.78
N LYS A 265 -21.72 26.18 -3.94
CA LYS A 265 -21.30 27.59 -3.92
C LYS A 265 -21.74 28.37 -5.18
N PHE A 266 -21.94 27.68 -6.32
CA PHE A 266 -22.47 28.28 -7.56
C PHE A 266 -24.00 28.39 -7.55
N ALA A 267 -24.69 27.54 -6.80
CA ALA A 267 -26.16 27.58 -6.67
C ALA A 267 -26.67 28.72 -5.76
N TYR A 268 -25.82 29.27 -4.87
CA TYR A 268 -26.19 30.30 -3.89
C TYR A 268 -25.81 31.75 -4.28
N GLN A 269 -25.29 31.98 -5.48
CA GLN A 269 -24.90 33.33 -5.94
C GLN A 269 -25.88 33.96 -6.94
N LYS A 270 -27.12 33.46 -7.01
CA LYS A 270 -28.17 34.03 -7.87
C LYS A 270 -29.53 34.21 -7.20
N TYR A 271 -29.50 34.48 -5.89
CA TYR A 271 -30.57 35.13 -5.13
C TYR A 271 -29.94 36.08 -4.11
#